data_AF-B2WGU1-F1
#
_entry.id   AF-B2WGU1-F1
#
_cell.length_a   1.000
_cell.length_b   1.000
_cell.length_c   1.000
_cell.angle_alpha   90.00
_cell.angle_beta   90.00
_cell.angle_gamma   90.00
#
_symmetry.space_group_name_H-M   'P 1'
#
loop_
_entity.id
_entity.type
_entity.pdbx_description
1 polymer ?
#
loop_
_entity_poly.entity_id
_entity_poly.type
_entity_poly.pdbx_seq_one_letter_code
_entity_poly.pdbx_strand_id
1 'polypeptide(L)'
;MKFQSNMLLAAMALAPAVVSAASKIQVEVRYSNEMIDVGNLELFAETWQKIYSTAGNGRSILSDTSYTTNASSCGSWDSKGDRDVRVKVNGQWGKIPDLGPNDSRDALVSTLSKVLDEVSKGTGYNVFSNCYGLTWQEAIPKWPGPHACGGANPTVRPECMCDLGTAQCETHSWGHKVPSSIKANLYRDGALLADTLTIDFSANAVAKDEGCGMAGTVTKALATFIPGVGELFAAGIEISCA
;
A
#
# COMPACT_ATOMS: atom_id res chain seq x y z
N MET A 1 -66.29 -24.59 0.74
CA MET A 1 -65.81 -23.25 0.33
C MET A 1 -64.30 -23.27 0.35
N LYS A 2 -63.70 -22.99 -0.81
CA LYS A 2 -62.25 -22.89 -1.04
C LYS A 2 -61.76 -21.51 -0.62
N PHE A 3 -60.60 -21.41 0.02
CA PHE A 3 -59.66 -20.31 -0.26
C PHE A 3 -58.24 -20.87 -0.10
N GLN A 4 -57.65 -21.21 -1.24
CA GLN A 4 -56.21 -21.35 -1.40
C GLN A 4 -55.64 -19.94 -1.53
N SER A 5 -54.67 -19.58 -0.69
CA SER A 5 -53.80 -18.43 -0.95
C SER A 5 -52.40 -18.92 -1.26
N ASN A 6 -52.10 -18.89 -2.55
CA ASN A 6 -50.78 -18.99 -3.13
C ASN A 6 -49.96 -17.75 -2.71
N MET A 7 -48.94 -17.93 -1.88
CA MET A 7 -47.80 -16.99 -1.87
C MET A 7 -46.72 -17.54 -2.78
N LEU A 8 -46.80 -17.14 -4.05
CA LEU A 8 -45.68 -17.10 -4.97
C LEU A 8 -44.67 -16.06 -4.45
N LEU A 9 -43.57 -16.50 -3.84
CA LEU A 9 -42.37 -15.69 -3.74
C LEU A 9 -41.65 -15.76 -5.08
N ALA A 10 -41.86 -14.73 -5.91
CA ALA A 10 -41.07 -14.47 -7.09
C ALA A 10 -39.81 -13.67 -6.71
N ALA A 11 -38.67 -14.31 -6.98
CA ALA A 11 -37.35 -13.80 -7.33
C ALA A 11 -37.01 -12.31 -7.15
N MET A 12 -35.88 -12.06 -6.49
CA MET A 12 -34.79 -11.26 -7.05
C MET A 12 -33.45 -11.87 -6.60
N ALA A 13 -32.98 -12.88 -7.33
CA ALA A 13 -31.56 -13.19 -7.34
C ALA A 13 -30.88 -12.04 -8.08
N LEU A 14 -30.09 -11.24 -7.36
CA LEU A 14 -29.15 -10.30 -7.95
C LEU A 14 -28.06 -11.12 -8.65
N ALA A 15 -28.33 -11.60 -9.86
CA ALA A 15 -27.28 -12.02 -10.77
C ALA A 15 -26.63 -10.73 -11.30
N PRO A 16 -25.32 -10.49 -11.06
CA PRO A 16 -24.64 -9.45 -11.80
C PRO A 16 -24.73 -9.81 -13.29
N ALA A 17 -25.21 -8.86 -14.08
CA ALA A 17 -25.25 -8.98 -15.53
C ALA A 17 -23.81 -9.13 -16.05
N VAL A 18 -23.38 -10.36 -16.29
CA VAL A 18 -22.14 -10.66 -17.01
C VAL A 18 -22.41 -10.35 -18.48
N VAL A 19 -22.27 -9.07 -18.84
CA VAL A 19 -22.20 -8.66 -20.24
C VAL A 19 -20.89 -9.21 -20.77
N SER A 20 -21.00 -10.10 -21.75
CA SER A 20 -19.92 -10.79 -22.43
C SER A 20 -18.97 -9.78 -23.12
N ALA A 21 -17.98 -9.30 -22.37
CA ALA A 21 -16.74 -8.79 -22.93
C ALA A 21 -15.86 -10.01 -23.21
N ALA A 22 -15.24 -10.09 -24.39
CA ALA A 22 -14.24 -11.11 -24.70
C ALA A 22 -13.32 -11.32 -23.47
N SER A 23 -13.23 -12.55 -22.96
CA SER A 23 -12.71 -13.00 -21.65
C SER A 23 -11.53 -12.21 -21.07
N LYS A 24 -11.76 -10.95 -20.66
CA LYS A 24 -10.72 -10.07 -20.13
C LYS A 24 -10.32 -10.56 -18.75
N ILE A 25 -9.02 -10.49 -18.47
CA ILE A 25 -8.49 -10.80 -17.15
C ILE A 25 -8.85 -9.65 -16.22
N GLN A 26 -9.48 -9.99 -15.11
CA GLN A 26 -9.80 -9.08 -14.03
C GLN A 26 -8.76 -9.25 -12.91
N VAL A 27 -8.40 -8.14 -12.26
CA VAL A 27 -7.53 -8.16 -11.09
C VAL A 27 -8.37 -7.81 -9.87
N GLU A 28 -8.33 -8.68 -8.87
CA GLU A 28 -8.94 -8.46 -7.56
C GLU A 28 -7.84 -8.24 -6.54
N VAL A 29 -7.97 -7.22 -5.72
CA VAL A 29 -7.10 -6.95 -4.58
C VAL A 29 -7.90 -7.12 -3.29
N ARG A 30 -7.34 -7.90 -2.38
CA ARG A 30 -7.83 -8.06 -1.02
C ARG A 30 -6.79 -7.53 -0.05
N TYR A 31 -7.19 -6.70 0.90
CA TYR A 31 -6.28 -6.24 1.94
C TYR A 31 -6.92 -6.32 3.32
N SER A 32 -6.11 -6.44 4.36
CA SER A 32 -6.59 -6.54 5.74
C SER A 32 -7.09 -5.21 6.30
N ASN A 33 -8.10 -5.25 7.17
CA ASN A 33 -8.54 -4.06 7.91
C ASN A 33 -7.46 -3.52 8.86
N GLU A 34 -6.57 -4.40 9.30
CA GLU A 34 -5.50 -4.09 10.24
C GLU A 34 -4.40 -3.27 9.55
N MET A 35 -4.22 -2.03 10.01
CA MET A 35 -3.22 -1.09 9.52
C MET A 35 -1.97 -1.09 10.40
N ILE A 36 -0.82 -1.28 9.77
CA ILE A 36 0.51 -1.29 10.38
C ILE A 36 1.20 0.04 10.07
N ASP A 37 1.71 0.67 11.12
CA ASP A 37 2.59 1.82 10.99
C ASP A 37 4.00 1.36 10.59
N VAL A 38 4.38 1.67 9.35
CA VAL A 38 5.68 1.28 8.78
C VAL A 38 6.71 2.41 8.84
N GLY A 39 6.39 3.53 9.50
CA GLY A 39 7.28 4.67 9.51
C GLY A 39 7.54 5.20 8.11
N ASN A 40 8.72 5.78 7.91
CA ASN A 40 9.21 6.29 6.65
C ASN A 40 9.81 5.22 5.71
N LEU A 41 9.25 4.01 5.71
CA LEU A 41 9.67 2.96 4.79
C LEU A 41 9.43 3.39 3.34
N GLU A 42 10.45 3.30 2.49
CA GLU A 42 10.35 3.53 1.05
C GLU A 42 9.57 2.38 0.37
N LEU A 43 8.24 2.44 0.43
CA LEU A 43 7.34 1.37 -0.01
C LEU A 43 7.62 0.93 -1.45
N PHE A 44 7.86 1.86 -2.37
CA PHE A 44 8.13 1.53 -3.77
C PHE A 44 9.45 0.77 -3.95
N ALA A 45 10.50 1.17 -3.21
CA ALA A 45 11.79 0.50 -3.27
C ALA A 45 11.69 -0.93 -2.72
N GLU A 46 11.03 -1.08 -1.56
CA GLU A 46 11.01 -2.35 -0.83
C GLU A 46 9.92 -3.32 -1.29
N THR A 47 9.01 -2.89 -2.17
CA THR A 47 8.02 -3.75 -2.83
C THR A 47 8.31 -3.91 -4.31
N TRP A 48 8.00 -2.90 -5.13
CA TRP A 48 8.15 -2.94 -6.59
C TRP A 48 9.59 -3.23 -7.01
N GLN A 49 10.53 -2.37 -6.64
CA GLN A 49 11.91 -2.50 -7.11
C GLN A 49 12.55 -3.78 -6.59
N LYS A 50 12.19 -4.21 -5.37
CA LYS A 50 12.60 -5.49 -4.79
C LYS A 50 12.14 -6.68 -5.62
N ILE A 51 10.88 -6.71 -6.05
CA ILE A 51 10.35 -7.78 -6.92
C ILE A 51 11.13 -7.84 -8.23
N TYR A 52 11.34 -6.69 -8.88
CA TYR A 52 12.03 -6.63 -10.17
C TYR A 52 13.54 -6.87 -10.10
N SER A 53 14.17 -6.63 -8.95
CA SER A 53 15.61 -6.87 -8.74
C SER A 53 15.94 -8.29 -8.25
N THR A 54 14.96 -9.05 -7.78
CA THR A 54 15.21 -10.42 -7.28
C THR A 54 15.43 -11.41 -8.42
N ALA A 55 16.49 -12.19 -8.33
CA ALA A 55 16.79 -13.25 -9.29
C ALA A 55 15.67 -14.30 -9.34
N GLY A 56 15.23 -14.67 -10.54
CA GLY A 56 14.17 -15.66 -10.73
C GLY A 56 12.74 -15.11 -10.73
N ASN A 57 12.55 -13.79 -10.67
CA ASN A 57 11.25 -13.11 -10.76
C ASN A 57 10.49 -13.28 -12.09
N GLY A 58 10.92 -14.19 -12.97
CA GLY A 58 10.15 -14.59 -14.14
C GLY A 58 9.06 -15.62 -13.82
N ARG A 59 9.07 -16.22 -12.61
CA ARG A 59 8.09 -17.26 -12.22
C ARG A 59 7.53 -17.09 -10.82
N SER A 60 8.36 -16.60 -9.89
CA SER A 60 7.95 -16.42 -8.51
C SER A 60 8.89 -15.47 -7.79
N ILE A 61 8.42 -14.98 -6.65
CA ILE A 61 9.19 -14.18 -5.73
C ILE A 61 8.92 -14.68 -4.31
N LEU A 62 9.99 -14.83 -3.53
CA LEU A 62 9.90 -15.00 -2.09
C LEU A 62 10.98 -14.12 -1.47
N SER A 63 10.56 -13.11 -0.73
CA SER A 63 11.46 -12.27 0.05
C SER A 63 10.92 -12.09 1.46
N ASP A 64 11.85 -11.89 2.39
CA ASP A 64 11.57 -11.64 3.78
C ASP A 64 12.69 -10.74 4.31
N THR A 65 12.40 -9.45 4.44
CA THR A 65 13.41 -8.44 4.79
C THR A 65 12.93 -7.60 5.97
N SER A 66 13.83 -7.30 6.88
CA SER A 66 13.61 -6.42 8.02
C SER A 66 14.29 -5.07 7.79
N TYR A 67 13.62 -4.01 8.22
CA TYR A 67 14.02 -2.62 8.08
C TYR A 67 13.83 -1.93 9.42
N THR A 68 14.73 -1.02 9.73
CA THR A 68 14.56 -0.09 10.85
C THR A 68 14.16 1.26 10.27
N THR A 69 12.98 1.75 10.63
CA THR A 69 12.38 2.99 10.11
C THR A 69 12.07 3.97 11.24
N ASN A 70 11.72 5.20 10.86
CA ASN A 70 11.30 6.24 11.80
C ASN A 70 9.80 6.54 11.60
N ALA A 71 9.02 6.51 12.68
CA ALA A 71 7.63 6.95 12.73
C ALA A 71 7.43 8.22 13.59
N SER A 72 8.43 8.60 14.37
CA SER A 72 8.38 9.83 15.17
C SER A 72 8.24 11.07 14.30
N SER A 73 7.35 11.99 14.69
CA SER A 73 7.21 13.29 14.02
C SER A 73 8.48 14.13 14.12
N CYS A 74 9.28 13.92 15.18
CA CYS A 74 10.60 14.51 15.37
C CYS A 74 11.59 13.51 15.96
N GLY A 75 12.36 12.86 15.08
CA GLY A 75 13.48 12.00 15.46
C GLY A 75 14.70 12.83 15.84
N SER A 76 15.20 12.61 17.05
CA SER A 76 16.47 13.18 17.52
C SER A 76 17.63 12.82 16.59
N TRP A 77 18.65 13.66 16.54
CA TRP A 77 19.90 13.43 15.80
C TRP A 77 20.65 12.15 16.17
N ASP A 78 20.44 11.64 17.38
CA ASP A 78 21.02 10.39 17.87
C ASP A 78 20.07 9.17 17.71
N SER A 79 18.85 9.38 17.20
CA SER A 79 17.89 8.31 16.96
C SER A 79 18.34 7.40 15.82
N LYS A 80 18.24 6.09 16.02
CA LYS A 80 18.56 5.06 15.01
C LYS A 80 17.33 4.43 14.36
N GLY A 81 16.16 5.03 14.54
CA GLY A 81 14.87 4.47 14.17
C GLY A 81 14.13 3.85 15.35
N ASP A 82 12.81 3.98 15.34
CA ASP A 82 11.88 3.59 16.42
C ASP A 82 10.85 2.54 15.96
N ARG A 83 11.00 2.05 14.74
CA ARG A 83 10.16 1.02 14.13
C ARG A 83 11.01 -0.07 13.51
N ASP A 84 10.73 -1.30 13.88
CA ASP A 84 11.26 -2.48 13.21
C ASP A 84 10.15 -3.05 12.34
N VAL A 85 10.30 -2.90 11.03
CA VAL A 85 9.33 -3.32 10.02
C VAL A 85 9.86 -4.53 9.30
N ARG A 86 9.03 -5.56 9.13
CA ARG A 86 9.34 -6.73 8.32
C ARG A 86 8.35 -6.80 7.16
N VAL A 87 8.91 -6.85 5.95
CA VAL A 87 8.17 -6.97 4.70
C VAL A 87 8.44 -8.34 4.12
N LYS A 88 7.36 -9.10 3.90
CA LYS A 88 7.41 -10.37 3.19
C LYS A 88 6.70 -10.21 1.86
N VAL A 89 7.35 -10.62 0.78
CA VAL A 89 6.74 -10.65 -0.54
C VAL A 89 6.70 -12.08 -1.01
N ASN A 90 5.52 -12.57 -1.33
CA ASN A 90 5.31 -13.90 -1.86
C ASN A 90 4.43 -13.82 -3.11
N GLY A 91 4.97 -14.24 -4.24
CA GLY A 91 4.23 -14.25 -5.49
C GLY A 91 4.61 -15.41 -6.38
N GLN A 92 3.66 -15.82 -7.19
CA GLN A 92 3.82 -16.85 -8.19
C GLN A 92 3.03 -16.47 -9.43
N TRP A 93 3.64 -16.67 -10.60
CA TRP A 93 2.99 -16.43 -11.87
C TRP A 93 3.47 -17.46 -12.89
N GLY A 94 2.52 -17.94 -13.68
CA GLY A 94 2.72 -18.96 -14.67
C GLY A 94 2.49 -18.45 -16.09
N LYS A 95 2.51 -19.41 -17.02
CA LYS A 95 2.09 -19.15 -18.39
C LYS A 95 0.57 -19.24 -18.45
N ILE A 96 -0.09 -18.09 -18.54
CA ILE A 96 -1.52 -18.01 -18.84
C ILE A 96 -1.68 -18.01 -20.37
N PRO A 97 -2.64 -18.77 -20.94
CA PRO A 97 -2.94 -18.68 -22.36
C PRO A 97 -3.20 -17.24 -22.80
N ASP A 98 -2.64 -16.88 -23.95
CA ASP A 98 -2.79 -15.57 -24.62
C ASP A 98 -2.09 -14.39 -23.94
N LEU A 99 -1.42 -14.60 -22.80
CA LEU A 99 -0.55 -13.60 -22.16
C LEU A 99 0.93 -13.81 -22.51
N GLY A 100 1.67 -12.72 -22.56
CA GLY A 100 3.12 -12.72 -22.57
C GLY A 100 3.71 -13.35 -21.29
N PRO A 101 5.00 -13.73 -21.30
CA PRO A 101 5.62 -14.48 -20.22
C PRO A 101 5.66 -13.73 -18.87
N ASN A 102 5.54 -12.41 -18.88
CA ASN A 102 5.59 -11.58 -17.68
C ASN A 102 4.33 -10.71 -17.47
N ASP A 103 3.35 -10.77 -18.36
CA ASP A 103 2.22 -9.85 -18.33
C ASP A 103 1.36 -10.02 -17.07
N SER A 104 1.26 -11.27 -16.59
CA SER A 104 0.60 -11.59 -15.31
C SER A 104 1.31 -10.96 -14.12
N ARG A 105 2.64 -11.11 -14.04
CA ARG A 105 3.48 -10.48 -13.03
C ARG A 105 3.30 -8.97 -13.08
N ASP A 106 3.46 -8.39 -14.26
CA ASP A 106 3.43 -6.94 -14.42
C ASP A 106 2.06 -6.38 -14.04
N ALA A 107 0.96 -7.10 -14.33
CA ALA A 107 -0.37 -6.73 -13.89
C ALA A 107 -0.60 -6.85 -12.37
N LEU A 108 -0.10 -7.90 -11.74
CA LEU A 108 -0.18 -8.08 -10.29
C LEU A 108 0.64 -7.01 -9.54
N VAL A 109 1.88 -6.78 -9.98
CA VAL A 109 2.80 -5.82 -9.36
C VAL A 109 2.33 -4.39 -9.59
N SER A 110 1.88 -4.06 -10.81
CA SER A 110 1.28 -2.75 -11.14
C SER A 110 0.10 -2.42 -10.23
N THR A 111 -0.80 -3.38 -10.09
CA THR A 111 -2.04 -3.23 -9.32
C THR A 111 -1.76 -3.06 -7.85
N LEU A 112 -0.94 -3.94 -7.26
CA LEU A 112 -0.62 -3.85 -5.84
C LEU A 112 0.12 -2.58 -5.49
N SER A 113 1.07 -2.15 -6.33
CA SER A 113 1.78 -0.90 -6.08
C SER A 113 0.87 0.31 -6.17
N LYS A 114 -0.11 0.31 -7.09
CA LYS A 114 -1.09 1.39 -7.17
C LYS A 114 -2.05 1.41 -6.00
N VAL A 115 -2.55 0.26 -5.57
CA VAL A 115 -3.37 0.18 -4.36
C VAL A 115 -2.58 0.63 -3.13
N LEU A 116 -1.34 0.15 -2.99
CA LEU A 116 -0.47 0.54 -1.87
C LEU A 116 -0.16 2.04 -1.86
N ASP A 117 0.10 2.64 -3.03
CA ASP A 117 0.32 4.08 -3.19
C ASP A 117 -0.92 4.91 -2.83
N GLU A 118 -2.11 4.49 -3.25
CA GLU A 118 -3.35 5.20 -2.89
C GLU A 118 -3.69 5.07 -1.39
N VAL A 119 -3.44 3.90 -0.78
CA VAL A 119 -3.61 3.70 0.66
C VAL A 119 -2.57 4.51 1.46
N SER A 120 -1.31 4.53 1.00
CA SER A 120 -0.23 5.23 1.69
C SER A 120 -0.38 6.75 1.63
N LYS A 121 -0.92 7.30 0.53
CA LYS A 121 -1.29 8.72 0.43
C LYS A 121 -2.36 9.12 1.45
N GLY A 122 -3.37 8.26 1.64
CA GLY A 122 -4.45 8.52 2.59
C GLY A 122 -4.02 8.49 4.06
N THR A 123 -2.91 7.81 4.37
CA THR A 123 -2.39 7.64 5.73
C THR A 123 -1.06 8.32 5.97
N GLY A 124 -0.56 9.06 4.98
CA GLY A 124 0.75 9.69 5.01
C GLY A 124 0.86 10.72 6.13
N TYR A 125 2.01 10.74 6.80
CA TYR A 125 2.33 11.73 7.82
C TYR A 125 3.80 12.18 7.72
N ASN A 126 4.09 13.35 8.30
CA ASN A 126 5.43 13.91 8.26
C ASN A 126 6.34 13.24 9.30
N VAL A 127 7.51 12.79 8.84
CA VAL A 127 8.60 12.30 9.69
C VAL A 127 9.78 13.23 9.50
N PHE A 128 10.05 14.05 10.51
CA PHE A 128 11.27 14.85 10.56
C PHE A 128 12.35 14.08 11.32
N SER A 129 13.57 14.11 10.81
CA SER A 129 14.72 13.41 11.38
C SER A 129 15.92 14.32 11.46
N ASN A 130 16.91 13.88 12.23
CA ASN A 130 18.07 14.68 12.59
C ASN A 130 17.68 16.03 13.21
N CYS A 131 16.76 15.95 14.18
CA CYS A 131 16.26 17.11 14.92
C CYS A 131 17.13 17.43 16.12
N TYR A 132 17.33 18.73 16.37
CA TYR A 132 18.04 19.29 17.53
C TYR A 132 17.15 20.29 18.26
N GLY A 133 17.49 20.60 19.51
CA GLY A 133 16.71 21.50 20.35
C GLY A 133 15.37 20.89 20.77
N LEU A 134 15.33 19.56 20.91
CA LEU A 134 14.18 18.80 21.40
C LEU A 134 14.07 18.87 22.93
N THR A 135 15.10 19.35 23.62
CA THR A 135 15.07 19.67 25.06
C THR A 135 15.62 21.08 25.33
N TRP A 136 15.26 21.66 26.48
CA TRP A 136 15.76 22.97 26.90
C TRP A 136 17.27 23.01 27.19
N GLN A 137 17.90 21.85 27.39
CA GLN A 137 19.34 21.71 27.63
C GLN A 137 20.14 21.54 26.33
N GLU A 138 19.46 21.22 25.25
CA GLU A 138 20.07 20.89 23.98
C GLU A 138 20.29 22.17 23.15
N ALA A 139 21.55 22.41 22.78
CA ALA A 139 21.88 23.48 21.85
C ALA A 139 21.54 23.06 20.42
N ILE A 140 21.10 24.03 19.62
CA ILE A 140 20.91 23.82 18.19
C ILE A 140 22.22 24.17 17.48
N PRO A 141 22.84 23.25 16.73
CA PRO A 141 24.09 23.52 16.04
C PRO A 141 23.90 24.63 15.00
N LYS A 142 24.97 25.39 14.74
CA LYS A 142 24.96 26.37 13.64
C LYS A 142 25.31 25.67 12.33
N TRP A 143 24.28 25.12 11.69
CA TRP A 143 24.34 24.48 10.38
C TRP A 143 24.08 25.46 9.22
N PRO A 144 24.85 25.36 8.11
CA PRO A 144 24.74 26.25 6.95
C PRO A 144 23.71 25.80 5.89
N GLY A 145 23.22 24.56 5.97
CA GLY A 145 22.31 23.97 4.99
C GLY A 145 20.83 24.32 5.24
N PRO A 146 19.94 24.00 4.28
CA PRO A 146 18.51 24.16 4.47
C PRO A 146 18.01 23.26 5.61
N HIS A 147 17.11 23.77 6.44
CA HIS A 147 16.39 22.96 7.42
C HIS A 147 15.13 22.41 6.76
N ALA A 148 14.75 21.16 7.04
CA ALA A 148 13.43 20.68 6.66
C ALA A 148 12.35 21.48 7.39
N CYS A 149 12.53 21.70 8.69
CA CYS A 149 11.68 22.57 9.49
C CYS A 149 12.48 23.35 10.53
N GLY A 150 11.91 24.47 10.98
CA GLY A 150 12.59 25.37 11.92
C GLY A 150 13.70 26.18 11.25
N GLY A 151 14.38 26.98 12.07
CA GLY A 151 15.52 27.79 11.63
C GLY A 151 15.13 28.92 10.68
N ALA A 152 16.14 29.55 10.06
CA ALA A 152 15.93 30.80 9.31
C ALA A 152 15.31 30.58 7.92
N ASN A 153 15.60 29.45 7.26
CA ASN A 153 15.16 29.14 5.89
C ASN A 153 14.71 27.68 5.76
N PRO A 154 13.54 27.31 6.29
CA PRO A 154 13.04 25.95 6.17
C PRO A 154 12.50 25.64 4.77
N THR A 155 12.67 24.40 4.31
CA THR A 155 12.26 23.93 2.98
C THR A 155 10.89 23.27 2.95
N VAL A 156 10.46 22.67 4.06
CA VAL A 156 9.15 21.99 4.15
C VAL A 156 8.15 22.84 4.91
N ARG A 157 8.54 23.35 6.10
CA ARG A 157 7.64 24.17 6.92
C ARG A 157 8.36 25.03 7.96
N PRO A 158 7.81 26.21 8.34
CA PRO A 158 8.42 27.10 9.33
C PRO A 158 8.63 26.46 10.70
N GLU A 159 7.60 25.86 11.29
CA GLU A 159 7.68 25.21 12.62
C GLU A 159 7.83 23.70 12.48
N CYS A 160 8.66 23.09 13.33
CA CYS A 160 8.70 21.63 13.44
C CYS A 160 7.49 21.07 14.21
N MET A 161 7.05 19.85 13.87
CA MET A 161 5.98 19.14 14.57
C MET A 161 6.48 18.47 15.87
N CYS A 162 7.34 19.17 16.59
CA CYS A 162 7.95 18.72 17.83
C CYS A 162 7.26 19.38 19.02
N ASP A 163 7.33 18.76 20.20
CA ASP A 163 6.75 19.33 21.42
C ASP A 163 7.37 20.68 21.81
N LEU A 164 8.66 20.88 21.51
CA LEU A 164 9.34 22.16 21.65
C LEU A 164 9.41 22.90 20.31
N GLY A 165 8.80 24.09 20.26
CA GLY A 165 8.76 24.94 19.07
C GLY A 165 10.11 25.54 18.65
N THR A 166 11.16 25.36 19.45
CA THR A 166 12.53 25.76 19.10
C THR A 166 13.26 24.73 18.27
N ALA A 167 12.71 23.52 18.11
CA ALA A 167 13.38 22.44 17.41
C ALA A 167 13.67 22.80 15.95
N GLN A 168 14.78 22.28 15.45
CA GLN A 168 15.19 22.42 14.06
C GLN A 168 15.60 21.04 13.54
N CYS A 169 15.07 20.64 12.38
CA CYS A 169 15.33 19.33 11.80
C CYS A 169 15.94 19.47 10.41
N GLU A 170 16.93 18.64 10.11
CA GLU A 170 17.61 18.66 8.82
C GLU A 170 16.78 17.99 7.72
N THR A 171 16.22 16.82 8.01
CA THR A 171 15.63 15.95 6.99
C THR A 171 14.14 15.75 7.20
N HIS A 172 13.42 15.63 6.08
CA HIS A 172 12.01 15.28 6.02
C HIS A 172 11.82 14.04 5.16
N SER A 173 10.92 13.18 5.62
CA SER A 173 10.47 11.99 4.91
C SER A 173 8.99 11.77 5.17
N TRP A 174 8.36 10.97 4.32
CA TRP A 174 6.95 10.61 4.48
C TRP A 174 6.84 9.27 5.18
N GLY A 175 6.17 9.28 6.33
CA GLY A 175 5.74 8.08 7.03
C GLY A 175 4.39 7.62 6.53
N HIS A 176 4.12 6.32 6.60
CA HIS A 176 2.87 5.74 6.09
C HIS A 176 2.32 4.67 7.02
N LYS A 177 1.01 4.43 6.94
CA LYS A 177 0.40 3.20 7.42
C LYS A 177 -0.08 2.36 6.25
N VAL A 178 0.12 1.05 6.32
CA VAL A 178 -0.27 0.12 5.26
C VAL A 178 -1.03 -1.06 5.85
N PRO A 179 -1.88 -1.75 5.07
CA PRO A 179 -2.53 -2.97 5.54
C PRO A 179 -1.49 -4.02 5.95
N SER A 180 -1.76 -4.80 6.98
CA SER A 180 -0.88 -5.89 7.43
C SER A 180 -0.67 -6.96 6.38
N SER A 181 -1.64 -7.14 5.48
CA SER A 181 -1.52 -8.00 4.31
C SER A 181 -2.28 -7.38 3.15
N ILE A 182 -1.68 -7.42 1.95
CA ILE A 182 -2.32 -7.09 0.69
C ILE A 182 -2.04 -8.19 -0.33
N LYS A 183 -3.10 -8.66 -0.99
CA LYS A 183 -3.05 -9.79 -1.92
C LYS A 183 -3.77 -9.44 -3.21
N ALA A 184 -3.14 -9.70 -4.35
CA ALA A 184 -3.76 -9.62 -5.66
C ALA A 184 -3.93 -11.02 -6.27
N ASN A 185 -5.05 -11.22 -6.95
CA ASN A 185 -5.38 -12.41 -7.70
C ASN A 185 -5.88 -12.03 -9.09
N LEU A 186 -5.69 -12.92 -10.05
CA LEU A 186 -6.24 -12.78 -11.40
C LEU A 186 -7.47 -13.68 -11.57
N TYR A 187 -8.47 -13.18 -12.28
CA TYR A 187 -9.66 -13.93 -12.66
C TYR A 187 -9.88 -13.85 -14.17
N ARG A 188 -10.37 -14.92 -14.77
CA ARG A 188 -10.85 -14.96 -16.16
C ARG A 188 -12.19 -15.68 -16.18
N ASP A 189 -13.21 -15.03 -16.73
CA ASP A 189 -14.58 -15.58 -16.78
C ASP A 189 -15.13 -16.00 -15.40
N GLY A 190 -14.75 -15.27 -14.34
CA GLY A 190 -15.13 -15.56 -12.95
C GLY A 190 -14.35 -16.71 -12.30
N ALA A 191 -13.47 -17.39 -13.02
CA ALA A 191 -12.59 -18.42 -12.47
C ALA A 191 -11.28 -17.82 -11.97
N LEU A 192 -10.88 -18.18 -10.75
CA LEU A 192 -9.60 -17.82 -10.15
C LEU A 192 -8.45 -18.47 -10.91
N LEU A 193 -7.48 -17.66 -11.34
CA LEU A 193 -6.22 -18.13 -11.91
C LEU A 193 -5.22 -18.41 -10.78
N ALA A 194 -4.23 -19.28 -11.04
CA ALA A 194 -3.24 -19.69 -10.05
C ALA A 194 -2.26 -18.56 -9.65
N ASP A 195 -2.19 -17.51 -10.47
CA ASP A 195 -1.25 -16.42 -10.34
C ASP A 195 -1.69 -15.45 -9.24
N THR A 196 -0.79 -15.18 -8.32
CA THR A 196 -1.06 -14.35 -7.14
C THR A 196 0.19 -13.64 -6.66
N LEU A 197 -0.01 -12.51 -6.00
CA LEU A 197 1.04 -11.78 -5.30
C LEU A 197 0.48 -11.32 -3.96
N THR A 198 1.21 -11.57 -2.88
CA THR A 198 0.89 -11.16 -1.51
C THR A 198 2.08 -10.42 -0.94
N ILE A 199 1.81 -9.32 -0.24
CA ILE A 199 2.78 -8.56 0.52
C ILE A 199 2.26 -8.48 1.95
N ASP A 200 3.03 -9.02 2.89
CA ASP A 200 2.73 -8.94 4.32
C ASP A 200 3.66 -7.92 4.96
N PHE A 201 3.07 -7.03 5.75
CA PHE A 201 3.75 -6.05 6.56
C PHE A 201 3.55 -6.38 8.03
N SER A 202 4.62 -6.32 8.80
CA SER A 202 4.55 -6.41 10.26
C SER A 202 5.50 -5.40 10.86
N ALA A 203 5.12 -4.84 11.99
CA ALA A 203 5.97 -3.93 12.74
C ALA A 203 5.85 -4.18 14.24
N ASN A 204 6.79 -3.65 15.02
CA ASN A 204 6.72 -3.61 16.48
C ASN A 204 5.69 -2.58 17.02
N ALA A 205 4.88 -1.97 16.15
CA ALA A 205 3.81 -1.05 16.52
C ALA A 205 2.46 -1.78 16.70
N VAL A 206 1.60 -1.22 17.56
CA VAL A 206 0.22 -1.73 17.72
C VAL A 206 -0.57 -1.39 16.47
N ALA A 207 -1.09 -2.43 15.83
CA ALA A 207 -1.91 -2.29 14.66
C ALA A 207 -3.29 -1.68 14.98
N LYS A 208 -3.90 -1.04 14.00
CA LYS A 208 -5.23 -0.40 14.15
C LYS A 208 -6.21 -0.89 13.09
N ASP A 209 -7.42 -1.23 13.52
CA ASP A 209 -8.49 -1.73 12.66
C ASP A 209 -9.22 -0.61 11.91
N GLU A 210 -8.52 0.10 11.02
CA GLU A 210 -9.04 1.28 10.31
C GLU A 210 -8.83 1.26 8.78
N GLY A 211 -8.33 0.16 8.22
CA GLY A 211 -7.94 0.06 6.80
C GLY A 211 -9.09 -0.02 5.80
N CYS A 212 -10.20 -0.66 6.17
CA CYS A 212 -11.33 -0.87 5.26
C CYS A 212 -12.04 0.43 4.84
N GLY A 213 -11.95 1.48 5.65
CA GLY A 213 -12.56 2.78 5.34
C GLY A 213 -12.05 3.41 4.06
N MET A 214 -10.85 3.05 3.62
CA MET A 214 -10.23 3.58 2.39
C MET A 214 -10.62 2.83 1.13
N ALA A 215 -11.19 1.63 1.22
CA ALA A 215 -11.41 0.74 0.08
C ALA A 215 -12.22 1.44 -1.02
N GLY A 216 -13.34 2.09 -0.63
CA GLY A 216 -14.19 2.81 -1.56
C GLY A 216 -13.51 4.01 -2.24
N THR A 217 -12.56 4.66 -1.58
CA THR A 217 -11.77 5.76 -2.15
C THR A 217 -10.76 5.22 -3.16
N VAL A 218 -10.05 4.14 -2.82
CA VAL A 218 -9.08 3.51 -3.71
C VAL A 218 -9.75 2.93 -4.95
N THR A 219 -10.89 2.24 -4.80
CA THR A 219 -11.65 1.70 -5.94
C THR A 219 -12.07 2.81 -6.92
N LYS A 220 -12.48 3.97 -6.40
CA LYS A 220 -12.82 5.13 -7.25
C LYS A 220 -11.60 5.70 -7.96
N ALA A 221 -10.47 5.82 -7.26
CA ALA A 221 -9.23 6.33 -7.83
C ALA A 221 -8.72 5.43 -8.97
N LEU A 222 -8.94 4.11 -8.87
CA LEU A 222 -8.43 3.12 -9.82
C LEU A 222 -9.50 2.59 -10.80
N ALA A 223 -10.67 3.22 -10.89
CA ALA A 223 -11.77 2.74 -11.74
C ALA A 223 -11.43 2.67 -13.24
N THR A 224 -10.52 3.52 -13.72
CA THR A 224 -10.06 3.55 -15.12
C THR A 224 -8.66 2.97 -15.29
N PHE A 225 -8.03 2.51 -14.21
CA PHE A 225 -6.70 1.94 -14.26
C PHE A 225 -6.72 0.61 -15.00
N ILE A 226 -5.72 0.40 -15.86
CA ILE A 226 -5.55 -0.84 -16.60
C ILE A 226 -4.30 -1.55 -16.05
N PRO A 227 -4.47 -2.70 -15.37
CA PRO A 227 -3.38 -3.44 -14.73
C PRO A 227 -2.24 -3.87 -15.66
N GLY A 228 -2.54 -4.30 -16.88
CA GLY A 228 -1.55 -4.87 -17.80
C GLY A 228 -1.69 -4.35 -19.23
N VAL A 229 -1.26 -5.16 -20.20
CA VAL A 229 -1.33 -4.82 -21.63
C VAL A 229 -2.81 -4.72 -22.05
N GLY A 230 -3.26 -3.50 -22.35
CA GLY A 230 -4.63 -3.06 -22.09
C GLY A 230 -5.78 -3.65 -22.91
N GLU A 231 -5.52 -4.53 -23.86
CA GLU A 231 -6.60 -5.25 -24.56
C GLU A 231 -7.04 -6.52 -23.81
N LEU A 232 -6.12 -7.16 -23.08
CA LEU A 232 -6.36 -8.43 -22.38
C LEU A 232 -6.85 -8.26 -20.94
N PHE A 233 -6.64 -7.09 -20.35
CA PHE A 233 -7.06 -6.77 -18.99
C PHE A 233 -8.31 -5.89 -18.97
N ALA A 234 -9.20 -6.17 -18.03
CA ALA A 234 -10.31 -5.28 -17.74
C ALA A 234 -9.78 -3.98 -17.09
N ALA A 235 -10.43 -2.86 -17.39
CA ALA A 235 -10.19 -1.63 -16.66
C ALA A 235 -10.88 -1.71 -15.29
N GLY A 236 -10.26 -1.11 -14.28
CA GLY A 236 -10.72 -1.19 -12.90
C GLY A 236 -10.11 -2.37 -12.14
N ILE A 237 -10.10 -2.24 -10.82
CA ILE A 237 -9.66 -3.27 -9.88
C ILE A 237 -10.80 -3.49 -8.89
N GLU A 238 -11.14 -4.74 -8.63
CA GLU A 238 -12.04 -5.07 -7.54
C GLU A 238 -11.25 -5.03 -6.23
N ILE A 239 -11.69 -4.22 -5.27
CA ILE A 239 -11.04 -4.10 -3.96
C ILE A 239 -11.99 -4.61 -2.90
N SER A 240 -11.54 -5.63 -2.17
CA SER A 240 -12.24 -6.15 -0.99
C SER A 240 -11.37 -5.97 0.25
N CYS A 241 -11.99 -5.62 1.36
CA CYS A 241 -11.31 -5.56 2.65
C CYS A 241 -11.78 -6.72 3.53
N ALA A 242 -10.85 -7.32 4.27
CA ALA A 242 -11.10 -8.49 5.13
C ALA A 242 -10.61 -8.25 6.56
#